data_AF-A0A4S2JP43-F1
#
_entry.id   AF-A0A4S2JP43-F1
#
_cell.length_a   1.000
_cell.length_b   1.000
_cell.length_c   1.000
_cell.angle_alpha   90.00
_cell.angle_beta   90.00
_cell.angle_gamma   90.00
#
_symmetry.space_group_name_H-M   'P 1'
#
loop_
_entity.id
_entity.type
_entity.pdbx_description
1 polymer ?
#
loop_
_entity_poly.entity_id
_entity_poly.type
_entity_poly.pdbx_seq_one_letter_code
_entity_poly.pdbx_strand_id
1 'polypeptide(L)'
;MRTIVVELRKAIADKKTAHEKEEERLTKKLTLTRDEKERLKLIKDAEMKYVRVWEAARREQYVLRYELNLDELKKTLNDHCVRERNENHVNDVLTRYLTRRIALVENRIEQWRQRYDREKKMYEEEIRKVRNEIEDARRYLEELTTEEFIDTYLAEQEALRKQKEHEDHVQRSTIKMQAWWRGVMVRRKLGPYRPEEKKKKKPVKTKK
;
A
#
# COMPACT_ATOMS: atom_id res chain seq x y z
N MET A 1 -55.72 86.79 109.46
CA MET A 1 -55.45 85.33 109.48
C MET A 1 -56.43 84.48 108.65
N ARG A 2 -57.73 84.82 108.54
CA ARG A 2 -58.69 84.01 107.75
C ARG A 2 -58.51 84.06 106.22
N THR A 3 -58.08 85.19 105.66
CA THR A 3 -57.85 85.37 104.21
C THR A 3 -56.66 84.56 103.67
N ILE A 4 -55.54 84.54 104.39
CA ILE A 4 -54.33 83.78 104.05
C ILE A 4 -54.61 82.27 103.99
N VAL A 5 -55.44 81.75 104.92
CA VAL A 5 -55.81 80.32 104.93
C VAL A 5 -56.70 79.96 103.73
N VAL A 6 -57.56 80.87 103.26
CA VAL A 6 -58.41 80.66 102.07
C VAL A 6 -57.58 80.69 100.79
N GLU A 7 -56.64 81.63 100.67
CA GLU A 7 -55.70 81.71 99.53
C GLU A 7 -54.79 80.49 99.45
N LEU A 8 -54.26 80.01 100.58
CA LEU A 8 -53.48 78.78 100.63
C LEU A 8 -54.31 77.54 100.26
N ARG A 9 -55.57 77.45 100.70
CA ARG A 9 -56.48 76.37 100.30
C ARG A 9 -56.78 76.38 98.81
N LYS A 10 -56.98 77.58 98.21
CA LYS A 10 -57.18 77.73 96.78
C LYS A 10 -55.93 77.35 95.98
N ALA A 11 -54.75 77.81 96.41
CA ALA A 11 -53.48 77.44 95.77
C ALA A 11 -53.19 75.93 95.87
N ILE A 12 -53.55 75.28 96.98
CA ILE A 12 -53.45 73.82 97.12
C ILE A 12 -54.44 73.11 96.18
N ALA A 13 -55.68 73.61 96.06
CA ALA A 13 -56.67 73.05 95.12
C ALA A 13 -56.26 73.22 93.65
N ASP A 14 -55.75 74.39 93.27
CA ASP A 14 -55.26 74.68 91.92
C ASP A 14 -54.03 73.83 91.58
N LYS A 15 -53.09 73.65 92.52
CA LYS A 15 -51.95 72.73 92.35
C LYS A 15 -52.39 71.27 92.23
N LYS A 16 -53.41 70.84 92.99
CA LYS A 16 -53.96 69.48 92.88
C LYS A 16 -54.60 69.25 91.52
N THR A 17 -55.43 70.17 91.04
CA THR A 17 -56.07 70.04 89.71
C THR A 17 -55.06 70.14 88.55
N ALA A 18 -54.00 70.95 88.69
CA ALA A 18 -52.91 71.00 87.71
C ALA A 18 -52.08 69.70 87.72
N HIS A 19 -51.82 69.13 88.89
CA HIS A 19 -51.15 67.84 89.04
C HIS A 19 -51.98 66.70 88.43
N GLU A 20 -53.28 66.64 88.72
CA GLU A 20 -54.22 65.66 88.16
C GLU A 20 -54.25 65.73 86.61
N LYS A 21 -54.31 66.94 86.04
CA LYS A 21 -54.25 67.14 84.58
C LYS A 21 -52.92 66.68 83.98
N GLU A 22 -51.81 66.91 84.68
CA GLU A 22 -50.50 66.45 84.22
C GLU A 22 -50.36 64.93 84.34
N GLU A 23 -50.88 64.32 85.41
CA GLU A 23 -50.97 62.86 85.55
C GLU A 23 -51.84 62.23 84.45
N GLU A 24 -52.98 62.84 84.12
CA GLU A 24 -53.81 62.43 82.97
C GLU A 24 -53.05 62.57 81.63
N ARG A 25 -52.25 63.62 81.48
CA ARG A 25 -51.44 63.82 80.26
C ARG A 25 -50.35 62.76 80.16
N LEU A 26 -49.65 62.49 81.26
CA LEU A 26 -48.57 61.50 81.33
C LEU A 26 -49.11 60.08 81.13
N THR A 27 -50.25 59.75 81.74
CA THR A 27 -50.92 58.45 81.55
C THR A 27 -51.35 58.25 80.09
N LYS A 28 -51.96 59.26 79.43
CA LYS A 28 -52.29 59.19 78.00
C LYS A 28 -51.06 59.03 77.10
N LYS A 29 -49.96 59.71 77.40
CA LYS A 29 -48.69 59.52 76.67
C LYS A 29 -48.15 58.11 76.87
N LEU A 30 -48.19 57.60 78.10
CA LEU A 30 -47.71 56.26 78.42
C LEU A 30 -48.53 55.17 77.72
N THR A 31 -49.86 55.31 77.63
CA THR A 31 -50.70 54.38 76.86
C THR A 31 -50.37 54.42 75.37
N LEU A 32 -50.25 55.62 74.76
CA LEU A 32 -49.91 55.74 73.34
C LEU A 32 -48.54 55.13 73.01
N THR A 33 -47.52 55.43 73.81
CA THR A 33 -46.17 54.86 73.63
C THR A 33 -46.17 53.34 73.83
N ARG A 34 -46.99 52.82 74.74
CA ARG A 34 -47.17 51.38 74.93
C ARG A 34 -47.80 50.73 73.70
N ASP A 35 -48.88 51.30 73.18
CA ASP A 35 -49.58 50.78 72.00
C ASP A 35 -48.67 50.83 70.76
N GLU A 36 -47.90 51.90 70.60
CA GLU A 36 -46.91 52.02 69.53
C GLU A 36 -45.80 50.97 69.64
N LYS A 37 -45.30 50.71 70.86
CA LYS A 37 -44.33 49.64 71.11
C LYS A 37 -44.91 48.27 70.77
N GLU A 38 -46.17 48.01 71.13
CA GLU A 38 -46.85 46.75 70.80
C GLU A 38 -47.05 46.60 69.29
N ARG A 39 -47.46 47.68 68.60
CA ARG A 39 -47.56 47.72 67.13
C ARG A 39 -46.22 47.43 66.45
N LEU A 40 -45.14 48.07 66.89
CA LEU A 40 -43.81 47.86 66.31
C LEU A 40 -43.30 46.44 66.53
N LYS A 41 -43.62 45.81 67.68
CA LYS A 41 -43.30 44.40 67.91
C LYS A 41 -44.01 43.49 66.89
N LEU A 42 -45.30 43.71 66.66
CA LEU A 42 -46.06 42.92 65.70
C LEU A 42 -45.52 43.07 64.29
N ILE A 43 -45.16 44.29 63.88
CA ILE A 43 -44.54 44.55 62.57
C ILE A 43 -43.21 43.80 62.46
N LYS A 44 -42.32 43.96 63.44
CA LYS A 44 -41.02 43.28 63.47
C LYS A 44 -41.18 41.76 63.41
N ASP A 45 -42.12 41.19 64.16
CA ASP A 45 -42.34 39.74 64.18
C ASP A 45 -42.86 39.24 62.83
N ALA A 46 -43.71 40.01 62.16
CA ALA A 46 -44.17 39.71 60.81
C ALA A 46 -43.03 39.79 59.78
N GLU A 47 -42.21 40.85 59.83
CA GLU A 47 -41.03 41.01 58.97
C GLU A 47 -40.02 39.89 59.16
N MET A 48 -39.71 39.53 60.41
CA MET A 48 -38.80 38.41 60.70
C MET A 48 -39.32 37.08 60.16
N LYS A 49 -40.63 36.81 60.27
CA LYS A 49 -41.24 35.61 59.69
C LYS A 49 -41.12 35.61 58.17
N TYR A 50 -41.42 36.74 57.53
CA TYR A 50 -41.30 36.88 56.09
C TYR A 50 -39.87 36.63 55.62
N VAL A 51 -38.88 37.28 56.22
CA VAL A 51 -37.47 37.12 55.87
C VAL A 51 -37.02 35.68 56.02
N ARG A 52 -37.39 34.99 57.11
CA ARG A 52 -37.04 33.57 57.31
C ARG A 52 -37.61 32.66 56.22
N VAL A 53 -38.88 32.83 55.88
CA VAL A 53 -39.53 32.03 54.82
C VAL A 53 -38.92 32.35 53.45
N TRP A 54 -38.66 33.63 53.18
CA TRP A 54 -38.02 34.06 51.95
C TRP A 54 -36.60 33.48 51.81
N GLU A 55 -35.80 33.53 52.87
CA GLU A 55 -34.46 32.94 52.89
C GLU A 55 -34.51 31.41 52.70
N ALA A 56 -35.45 30.71 53.34
CA ALA A 56 -35.61 29.28 53.18
C ALA A 56 -35.97 28.90 51.73
N ALA A 57 -36.99 29.55 51.15
CA ALA A 57 -37.40 29.33 49.77
C ALA A 57 -36.27 29.66 48.78
N ARG A 58 -35.49 30.71 49.04
CA ARG A 58 -34.32 31.07 48.23
C ARG A 58 -33.25 29.98 48.27
N ARG A 59 -32.96 29.41 49.45
CA ARG A 59 -32.00 28.30 49.60
C ARG A 59 -32.48 27.07 48.85
N GLU A 60 -33.75 26.69 49.00
CA GLU A 60 -34.35 25.56 48.27
C GLU A 60 -34.25 25.76 46.75
N GLN A 61 -34.57 26.95 46.25
CA GLN A 61 -34.43 27.28 44.84
C GLN A 61 -32.98 27.15 44.34
N TYR A 62 -32.01 27.60 45.13
CA TYR A 62 -30.60 27.45 44.78
C TYR A 62 -30.18 25.98 44.72
N VAL A 63 -30.55 25.17 45.72
CA VAL A 63 -30.25 23.74 45.76
C VAL A 63 -30.81 23.05 44.51
N LEU A 64 -32.09 23.24 44.22
CA LEU A 64 -32.72 22.65 43.03
C LEU A 64 -32.04 23.08 41.72
N ARG A 65 -31.66 24.36 41.61
CA ARG A 65 -30.95 24.86 40.42
C ARG A 65 -29.59 24.20 40.27
N TYR A 66 -28.85 24.02 41.37
CA TYR A 66 -27.56 23.35 41.32
C TYR A 66 -27.70 21.87 40.99
N GLU A 67 -28.70 21.18 41.55
CA GLU A 67 -28.98 19.77 41.25
C GLU A 67 -29.30 19.57 39.77
N LEU A 68 -30.18 20.41 39.20
CA LEU A 68 -30.49 20.38 37.77
C LEU A 68 -29.24 20.58 36.90
N ASN A 69 -28.44 21.60 37.22
CA ASN A 69 -27.19 21.86 36.50
C ASN A 69 -26.20 20.69 36.62
N LEU A 70 -26.08 20.09 37.80
CA LEU A 70 -25.21 18.94 38.03
C LEU A 70 -25.66 17.73 37.22
N ASP A 71 -26.97 17.48 37.14
CA ASP A 71 -27.52 16.36 36.38
C ASP A 71 -27.38 16.57 34.87
N GLU A 72 -27.53 17.80 34.38
CA GLU A 72 -27.18 18.16 32.99
C GLU A 72 -25.71 17.90 32.69
N LEU A 73 -24.80 18.37 33.55
CA LEU A 73 -23.36 18.14 33.39
C LEU A 73 -22.99 16.65 33.46
N LYS A 74 -23.64 15.87 34.33
CA LYS A 74 -23.43 14.41 34.37
C LYS A 74 -23.90 13.74 33.09
N LYS A 75 -25.03 14.15 32.53
CA LYS A 75 -25.53 13.62 31.25
C LYS A 75 -24.56 13.92 30.12
N THR A 76 -24.12 15.17 29.99
CA THR A 76 -23.15 15.54 28.95
C THR A 76 -21.83 14.79 29.11
N LEU A 77 -21.30 14.68 30.35
CA LEU A 77 -20.11 13.90 30.63
C LEU A 77 -20.26 12.44 30.22
N ASN A 78 -21.39 11.81 30.57
CA ASN A 78 -21.65 10.43 30.19
C ASN A 78 -21.73 10.27 28.66
N ASP A 79 -22.38 11.21 27.96
CA ASP A 79 -22.46 11.20 26.50
C ASP A 79 -21.08 11.33 25.86
N HIS A 80 -20.22 12.19 26.41
CA HIS A 80 -18.82 12.31 25.98
C HIS A 80 -18.05 11.00 26.21
N CYS A 81 -18.17 10.38 27.38
CA CYS A 81 -17.50 9.10 27.67
C CYS A 81 -17.99 7.97 26.76
N VAL A 82 -19.28 7.92 26.43
CA VAL A 82 -19.82 6.92 25.49
C VAL A 82 -19.26 7.15 24.08
N ARG A 83 -19.22 8.41 23.61
CA ARG A 83 -18.62 8.75 22.31
C ARG A 83 -17.15 8.35 22.26
N GLU A 84 -16.38 8.72 23.26
CA GLU A 84 -14.95 8.40 23.34
C GLU A 84 -14.70 6.88 23.33
N ARG A 85 -15.48 6.09 24.09
CA ARG A 85 -15.37 4.62 24.07
C ARG A 85 -15.67 4.06 22.69
N ASN A 86 -16.69 4.57 22.00
CA ASN A 86 -17.05 4.12 20.67
C ASN A 86 -15.97 4.47 19.65
N GLU A 87 -15.41 5.69 19.70
CA GLU A 87 -14.31 6.12 18.85
C GLU A 87 -13.07 5.25 19.08
N ASN A 88 -12.70 5.00 20.34
CA ASN A 88 -11.59 4.12 20.69
C ASN A 88 -11.81 2.69 20.18
N HIS A 89 -13.03 2.16 20.30
CA HIS A 89 -13.36 0.84 19.77
C HIS A 89 -13.22 0.76 18.25
N VAL A 90 -13.76 1.74 17.52
CA VAL A 90 -13.65 1.81 16.05
C VAL A 90 -12.19 1.96 15.64
N ASN A 91 -11.43 2.81 16.34
CA ASN A 91 -10.01 3.00 16.07
C ASN A 91 -9.23 1.69 16.28
N ASP A 92 -9.44 0.98 17.38
CA ASP A 92 -8.80 -0.31 17.65
C ASP A 92 -9.07 -1.34 16.54
N VAL A 93 -10.32 -1.44 16.09
CA VAL A 93 -10.72 -2.35 15.00
C VAL A 93 -10.03 -1.95 13.70
N LEU A 94 -10.01 -0.65 13.40
CA LEU A 94 -9.36 -0.12 12.19
C LEU A 94 -7.84 -0.35 12.22
N THR A 95 -7.18 -0.06 13.34
CA THR A 95 -5.75 -0.31 13.53
C THR A 95 -5.43 -1.78 13.32
N ARG A 96 -6.17 -2.70 13.97
CA ARG A 96 -5.95 -4.15 13.79
C ARG A 96 -6.13 -4.59 12.33
N TYR A 97 -7.16 -4.08 11.65
CA TYR A 97 -7.40 -4.37 10.24
C TYR A 97 -6.23 -3.89 9.37
N LEU A 98 -5.80 -2.64 9.55
CA LEU A 98 -4.72 -2.04 8.79
C LEU A 98 -3.39 -2.76 9.04
N THR A 99 -3.05 -3.05 10.30
CA THR A 99 -1.83 -3.82 10.64
C THR A 99 -1.83 -5.18 9.96
N ARG A 100 -2.95 -5.91 9.99
CA ARG A 100 -3.06 -7.21 9.32
C ARG A 100 -2.92 -7.08 7.80
N ARG A 101 -3.50 -6.04 7.21
CA ARG A 101 -3.46 -5.82 5.75
C ARG A 101 -2.07 -5.39 5.29
N ILE A 102 -1.38 -4.55 6.05
CA ILE A 102 0.01 -4.17 5.81
C ILE A 102 0.89 -5.43 5.83
N ALA A 103 0.81 -6.23 6.89
CA ALA A 103 1.60 -7.46 7.00
C ALA A 103 1.34 -8.45 5.84
N LEU A 104 0.08 -8.55 5.36
CA LEU A 104 -0.25 -9.36 4.19
C LEU A 104 0.43 -8.84 2.92
N VAL A 105 0.41 -7.52 2.70
CA VAL A 105 1.03 -6.88 1.54
C VAL A 105 2.55 -7.01 1.59
N GLU A 106 3.16 -6.80 2.76
CA GLU A 106 4.60 -6.97 2.99
C GLU A 106 5.04 -8.41 2.70
N ASN A 107 4.32 -9.41 3.20
CA ASN A 107 4.58 -10.82 2.90
C ASN A 107 4.51 -11.10 1.39
N ARG A 108 3.54 -10.51 0.69
CA ARG A 108 3.40 -10.67 -0.76
C ARG A 108 4.55 -9.99 -1.51
N ILE A 109 4.97 -8.80 -1.08
CA ILE A 109 6.15 -8.12 -1.63
C ILE A 109 7.39 -8.99 -1.46
N GLU A 110 7.59 -9.59 -0.30
CA GLU A 110 8.72 -10.45 -0.02
C GLU A 110 8.72 -11.71 -0.90
N GLN A 111 7.56 -12.36 -1.06
CA GLN A 111 7.41 -13.48 -1.99
C GLN A 111 7.77 -13.10 -3.43
N TRP A 112 7.35 -11.92 -3.89
CA TRP A 112 7.70 -11.41 -5.22
C TRP A 112 9.19 -11.09 -5.35
N ARG A 113 9.83 -10.52 -4.32
CA ARG A 113 11.28 -10.30 -4.28
C ARG A 113 12.04 -11.61 -4.42
N GLN A 114 11.70 -12.61 -3.62
CA GLN A 114 12.33 -13.93 -3.68
C GLN A 114 12.10 -14.63 -5.03
N ARG A 115 10.93 -14.46 -5.64
CA ARG A 115 10.66 -14.95 -6.99
C ARG A 115 11.56 -14.26 -8.01
N TYR A 116 11.62 -12.93 -7.97
CA TYR A 116 12.44 -12.14 -8.86
C TYR A 116 13.93 -12.50 -8.74
N ASP A 117 14.46 -12.64 -7.53
CA ASP A 117 15.85 -13.03 -7.31
C ASP A 117 16.17 -14.43 -7.85
N ARG A 118 15.21 -15.37 -7.75
CA ARG A 118 15.34 -16.70 -8.34
C ARG A 118 15.34 -16.65 -9.86
N GLU A 119 14.38 -15.95 -10.46
CA GLU A 119 14.30 -15.79 -11.91
C GLU A 119 15.54 -15.07 -12.45
N LYS A 120 16.01 -14.03 -11.76
CA LYS A 120 17.25 -13.32 -12.10
C LYS A 120 18.46 -14.27 -12.14
N LYS A 121 18.65 -15.10 -11.11
CA LYS A 121 19.74 -16.08 -11.07
C LYS A 121 19.63 -17.11 -12.20
N MET A 122 18.42 -17.62 -12.47
CA MET A 122 18.17 -18.55 -13.57
C MET A 122 18.57 -17.94 -14.91
N TYR A 123 18.13 -16.71 -15.21
CA TYR A 123 18.50 -16.03 -16.45
C TYR A 123 19.99 -15.69 -16.53
N GLU A 124 20.62 -15.30 -15.43
CA GLU A 124 22.08 -15.09 -15.38
C GLU A 124 22.85 -16.37 -15.71
N GLU A 125 22.41 -17.52 -15.20
CA GLU A 125 22.98 -18.83 -15.51
C GLU A 125 22.76 -19.23 -16.98
N GLU A 126 21.56 -19.02 -17.53
CA GLU A 126 21.26 -19.28 -18.94
C GLU A 126 22.10 -18.40 -19.87
N ILE A 127 22.20 -17.09 -19.57
CA ILE A 127 23.06 -16.17 -20.31
C ILE A 127 24.52 -16.64 -20.26
N ARG A 128 24.99 -17.10 -19.11
CA ARG A 128 26.36 -17.62 -18.97
C ARG A 128 26.57 -18.89 -19.81
N LYS A 129 25.61 -19.83 -19.82
CA LYS A 129 25.68 -21.04 -20.65
C LYS A 129 25.77 -20.68 -22.13
N VAL A 130 24.87 -19.83 -22.62
CA VAL A 130 24.86 -19.40 -24.02
C VAL A 130 26.16 -18.66 -24.38
N ARG A 131 26.70 -17.83 -23.48
CA ARG A 131 27.99 -17.17 -23.70
C ARG A 131 29.13 -18.18 -23.86
N ASN A 132 29.18 -19.20 -23.00
CA ASN A 132 30.18 -20.26 -23.11
C ASN A 132 30.02 -21.05 -24.41
N GLU A 133 28.79 -21.42 -24.79
CA GLU A 133 28.51 -22.10 -26.06
C GLU A 133 28.96 -21.29 -27.28
N ILE A 134 28.73 -19.96 -27.26
CA ILE A 134 29.22 -19.06 -28.30
C ILE A 134 30.74 -19.04 -28.34
N GLU A 135 31.41 -19.00 -27.19
CA GLU A 135 32.87 -18.97 -27.10
C GLU A 135 33.49 -20.31 -27.56
N ASP A 136 32.89 -21.44 -27.20
CA ASP A 136 33.30 -22.76 -27.66
C ASP A 136 33.07 -22.92 -29.17
N ALA A 137 31.93 -22.47 -29.70
CA ALA A 137 31.66 -22.48 -31.13
C ALA A 137 32.63 -21.58 -31.92
N ARG A 138 33.01 -20.43 -31.36
CA ARG A 138 34.04 -19.55 -31.95
C ARG A 138 35.40 -20.24 -32.00
N ARG A 139 35.81 -20.88 -30.91
CA ARG A 139 37.07 -21.64 -30.85
C ARG A 139 37.07 -22.80 -31.84
N TYR A 140 35.97 -23.55 -31.93
CA TYR A 140 35.82 -24.62 -32.90
C TYR A 140 35.89 -24.11 -34.34
N LEU A 141 35.26 -22.95 -34.63
CA LEU A 141 35.37 -22.31 -35.95
C LEU A 141 36.81 -21.87 -36.23
N GLU A 142 37.50 -21.27 -35.26
CA GLU A 142 38.90 -20.89 -35.39
C GLU A 142 39.77 -22.12 -35.70
N GLU A 143 39.63 -23.21 -34.94
CA GLU A 143 40.30 -24.50 -35.17
C GLU A 143 39.98 -25.08 -36.56
N LEU A 144 38.72 -25.05 -37.00
CA LEU A 144 38.35 -25.55 -38.33
C LEU A 144 38.86 -24.64 -39.46
N THR A 145 39.02 -23.35 -39.21
CA THR A 145 39.67 -22.41 -40.14
C THR A 145 41.19 -22.47 -40.09
N THR A 146 41.79 -23.17 -39.12
CA THR A 146 43.22 -23.43 -39.16
C THR A 146 43.56 -24.34 -40.32
N GLU A 147 44.80 -24.18 -40.77
CA GLU A 147 45.33 -24.47 -42.10
C GLU A 147 45.05 -25.88 -42.61
N GLU A 148 44.77 -26.86 -41.75
CA GLU A 148 44.55 -28.26 -42.12
C GLU A 148 43.38 -28.48 -43.09
N PHE A 149 42.22 -27.83 -42.91
CA PHE A 149 41.11 -27.99 -43.86
C PHE A 149 41.41 -27.33 -45.22
N ILE A 150 42.04 -26.16 -45.18
CA ILE A 150 42.42 -25.44 -46.40
C ILE A 150 43.51 -26.22 -47.15
N ASP A 151 44.51 -26.73 -46.44
CA ASP A 151 45.63 -27.48 -46.99
C ASP A 151 45.21 -28.84 -47.54
N THR A 152 44.33 -29.57 -46.83
CA THR A 152 43.77 -30.83 -47.33
C THR A 152 42.92 -30.62 -48.58
N TYR A 153 42.06 -29.60 -48.59
CA TYR A 153 41.25 -29.27 -49.76
C TYR A 153 42.12 -28.87 -50.98
N LEU A 154 43.18 -28.09 -50.77
CA LEU A 154 44.13 -27.73 -51.81
C LEU A 154 44.93 -28.95 -52.31
N ALA A 155 45.32 -29.86 -51.41
CA ALA A 155 46.03 -31.08 -51.76
C ALA A 155 45.14 -32.04 -52.58
N GLU A 156 43.87 -32.19 -52.23
CA GLU A 156 42.88 -32.99 -52.98
C GLU A 156 42.64 -32.42 -54.39
N GLN A 157 42.48 -31.10 -54.51
CA GLN A 157 42.39 -30.39 -55.80
C GLN A 157 43.62 -30.66 -56.68
N GLU A 158 44.82 -30.59 -56.10
CA GLU A 158 46.05 -30.85 -56.83
C GLU A 158 46.18 -32.33 -57.25
N ALA A 159 45.79 -33.26 -56.38
CA ALA A 159 45.79 -34.70 -56.70
C ALA A 159 44.84 -35.02 -57.86
N LEU A 160 43.62 -34.47 -57.84
CA LEU A 160 42.65 -34.60 -58.94
C LEU A 160 43.19 -34.04 -60.26
N ARG A 161 43.87 -32.89 -60.22
CA ARG A 161 44.52 -32.32 -61.41
C ARG A 161 45.59 -33.25 -61.98
N LYS A 162 46.48 -33.77 -61.12
CA LYS A 162 47.54 -34.71 -61.53
C LYS A 162 46.96 -36.02 -62.10
N GLN A 163 45.90 -36.55 -61.51
CA GLN A 163 45.23 -37.74 -62.03
C GLN A 163 44.66 -37.50 -63.43
N LYS A 164 43.97 -36.38 -63.63
CA LYS A 164 43.41 -36.01 -64.94
C LYS A 164 44.50 -35.81 -65.99
N GLU A 165 45.60 -35.15 -65.65
CA GLU A 165 46.76 -35.00 -66.54
C GLU A 165 47.37 -36.35 -66.92
N HIS A 166 47.46 -37.28 -65.96
CA HIS A 166 47.94 -38.64 -66.22
C HIS A 166 47.00 -39.41 -67.13
N GLU A 167 45.69 -39.37 -66.88
CA GLU A 167 44.67 -40.02 -67.71
C GLU A 167 44.68 -39.47 -69.14
N ASP A 168 44.76 -38.14 -69.31
CA ASP A 168 44.89 -37.49 -70.61
C ASP A 168 46.17 -37.91 -71.33
N HIS A 169 47.29 -38.03 -70.62
CA HIS A 169 48.56 -38.49 -71.18
C HIS A 169 48.47 -39.96 -71.65
N VAL A 170 47.88 -40.82 -70.83
CA VAL A 170 47.66 -42.24 -71.16
C VAL A 170 46.76 -42.36 -72.36
N GLN A 171 45.61 -41.66 -72.37
CA GLN A 171 44.68 -41.66 -73.51
C GLN A 171 45.37 -41.21 -74.80
N ARG A 172 46.11 -40.09 -74.77
CA ARG A 172 46.87 -39.61 -75.95
C ARG A 172 47.89 -40.64 -76.44
N SER A 173 48.58 -41.31 -75.53
CA SER A 173 49.55 -42.37 -75.85
C SER A 173 48.86 -43.60 -76.44
N THR A 174 47.75 -44.05 -75.86
CA THR A 174 46.94 -45.15 -76.37
C THR A 174 46.39 -44.83 -77.76
N ILE A 175 45.89 -43.62 -78.00
CA ILE A 175 45.43 -43.18 -79.33
C ILE A 175 46.57 -43.25 -80.35
N LYS A 176 47.77 -42.77 -80.01
CA LYS A 176 48.96 -42.87 -80.89
C LYS A 176 49.30 -44.32 -81.21
N MET A 177 49.33 -45.21 -80.20
CA MET A 177 49.61 -46.64 -80.39
C MET A 177 48.54 -47.31 -81.25
N GLN A 178 47.26 -47.02 -80.98
CA GLN A 178 46.15 -47.55 -81.77
C GLN A 178 46.20 -47.05 -83.22
N ALA A 179 46.48 -45.77 -83.45
CA ALA A 179 46.61 -45.20 -84.79
C ALA A 179 47.80 -45.83 -85.54
N TRP A 180 48.94 -46.02 -84.86
CA TRP A 180 50.09 -46.73 -85.40
C TRP A 180 49.72 -48.16 -85.79
N TRP A 181 49.07 -48.92 -84.90
CA TRP A 181 48.68 -50.30 -85.17
C TRP A 181 47.67 -50.43 -86.30
N ARG A 182 46.65 -49.55 -86.34
CA ARG A 182 45.70 -49.45 -87.47
C ARG A 182 46.44 -49.20 -88.77
N GLY A 183 47.41 -48.27 -88.79
CA GLY A 183 48.25 -48.00 -89.96
C GLY A 183 49.12 -49.20 -90.37
N VAL A 184 49.68 -49.94 -89.41
CA VAL A 184 50.44 -51.17 -89.65
C VAL A 184 49.54 -52.26 -90.23
N MET A 185 48.33 -52.45 -89.69
CA MET A 185 47.38 -53.44 -90.20
C MET A 185 47.01 -53.17 -91.67
N VAL A 186 46.79 -51.91 -92.04
CA VAL A 186 46.52 -51.51 -93.43
C VAL A 186 47.74 -51.76 -94.33
N ARG A 187 48.94 -51.30 -93.94
CA ARG A 187 50.16 -51.44 -94.76
C ARG A 187 50.62 -52.89 -94.92
N ARG A 188 50.49 -53.71 -93.88
CA ARG A 188 50.87 -55.13 -93.89
C ARG A 188 49.73 -56.06 -94.30
N LYS A 189 48.55 -55.51 -94.65
CA LYS A 189 47.35 -56.25 -95.08
C LYS A 189 46.96 -57.37 -94.10
N LEU A 190 47.01 -57.04 -92.81
CA LEU A 190 46.65 -57.94 -91.71
C LEU A 190 45.17 -57.75 -91.34
N GLY A 191 44.52 -58.81 -90.87
CA GLY A 191 43.12 -58.75 -90.45
C GLY A 191 42.15 -58.50 -91.62
N PRO A 192 41.12 -57.63 -91.46
CA PRO A 192 40.08 -57.40 -92.47
C PRO A 192 40.58 -56.87 -93.83
N TYR A 193 41.82 -56.41 -93.92
CA TYR A 193 42.42 -55.84 -95.12
C TYR A 193 43.26 -56.85 -95.93
N ARG A 194 43.20 -58.14 -95.58
CA ARG A 194 43.86 -59.22 -96.33
C ARG A 194 43.12 -59.48 -97.64
N PRO A 195 43.79 -59.44 -98.81
CA PRO A 195 43.11 -59.71 -100.09
C PRO A 195 42.67 -61.18 -100.15
N GLU A 196 41.39 -61.41 -100.46
CA GLU A 196 40.82 -62.75 -100.60
C GLU A 196 41.54 -63.54 -101.73
N GLU A 197 42.03 -64.73 -101.40
CA GLU A 197 42.61 -65.64 -102.39
C GLU A 197 41.52 -66.14 -103.35
N LYS A 198 41.71 -65.89 -104.66
CA LYS A 198 40.84 -66.37 -105.74
C LYS A 198 40.69 -67.91 -105.67
N LYS A 199 39.50 -68.40 -105.31
CA LYS A 199 39.16 -69.84 -105.39
C LYS A 199 39.15 -70.31 -106.85
N LYS A 200 39.99 -71.30 -107.17
CA LYS A 200 40.06 -72.00 -108.46
C LYS A 200 38.81 -72.87 -108.69
N LYS A 201 38.29 -72.88 -109.93
CA LYS A 201 37.19 -73.73 -110.43
C LYS A 201 37.51 -75.23 -110.27
N LYS A 202 36.54 -76.04 -109.82
CA LYS A 202 36.56 -77.52 -109.88
C LYS A 202 35.65 -78.03 -111.02
N PRO A 203 36.01 -79.13 -111.71
CA PRO A 203 35.29 -79.63 -112.88
C PRO A 203 34.08 -80.52 -112.50
N VAL A 204 33.12 -80.56 -113.42
CA VAL A 204 31.87 -81.34 -113.39
C VAL A 204 32.12 -82.84 -113.56
N LYS A 205 31.43 -83.69 -112.79
CA LYS A 205 30.94 -85.00 -113.28
C LYS A 205 29.58 -85.38 -112.67
N THR A 206 28.79 -85.95 -113.55
CA THR A 206 27.39 -86.38 -113.57
C THR A 206 27.11 -87.70 -112.82
N LYS A 207 25.88 -87.83 -112.29
CA LYS A 207 24.90 -88.95 -112.42
C LYS A 207 24.19 -89.28 -111.09
N LYS A 208 22.90 -88.95 -110.99
CA LYS A 208 21.76 -89.82 -111.33
C LYS A 208 20.50 -88.97 -111.44
#